data_AF-A0A832U4R4-F1
#
_entry.id   AF-A0A832U4R4-F1
#
_cell.length_a   1.000
_cell.length_b   1.000
_cell.length_c   1.000
_cell.angle_alpha   90.00
_cell.angle_beta   90.00
_cell.angle_gamma   90.00
#
_symmetry.space_group_name_H-M   'P 1'
#
loop_
_entity.id
_entity.type
_entity.pdbx_description
1 polymer ?
#
loop_
_entity_poly.entity_id
_entity_poly.type
_entity_poly.pdbx_seq_one_letter_code
_entity_poly.pdbx_strand_id
1 'polypeptide(L)' 'MPTHDIIDNQKEILADHINSILSSTEAARFAVGYFFLSGFCCIADKLKNIKELRLLIGNTTNHETLEQLA' A
#
# COMPACT_ATOMS: atom_id res chain seq x y z
N MET A 1 8.60 -22.52 -3.63
CA MET A 1 7.32 -22.00 -3.07
C MET A 1 7.69 -21.22 -1.83
N PRO A 2 7.13 -20.01 -1.59
CA PRO A 2 7.34 -19.35 -0.31
C PRO A 2 6.82 -20.28 0.78
N THR A 3 7.53 -20.35 1.91
CA THR A 3 7.22 -21.29 2.99
C THR A 3 5.97 -20.87 3.78
N HIS A 4 5.48 -19.65 3.59
CA HIS A 4 4.33 -19.08 4.28
C HIS A 4 3.68 -17.98 3.39
N ASP A 5 2.37 -17.80 3.50
CA ASP A 5 1.61 -16.80 2.72
C ASP A 5 1.40 -15.47 3.46
N ILE A 6 2.02 -15.31 4.64
CA ILE A 6 1.85 -14.14 5.51
C ILE A 6 3.16 -13.35 5.52
N ILE A 7 3.07 -12.05 5.21
CA ILE A 7 4.19 -11.11 5.29
C ILE A 7 4.10 -10.36 6.61
N ASP A 8 5.12 -10.52 7.45
CA ASP A 8 5.24 -9.89 8.77
C ASP A 8 6.40 -8.89 8.87
N ASN A 9 7.11 -8.63 7.77
CA ASN A 9 8.31 -7.79 7.68
C ASN A 9 9.55 -8.33 8.40
N GLN A 10 9.60 -9.60 8.85
CA GLN A 10 10.81 -10.15 9.49
C GLN A 10 11.86 -10.62 8.47
N LYS A 11 11.42 -11.28 7.40
CA LYS A 11 12.30 -11.84 6.36
C LYS A 11 12.01 -11.27 4.97
N GLU A 12 10.74 -11.03 4.71
CA GLU A 12 10.21 -10.46 3.47
C GLU A 12 9.48 -9.17 3.82
N ILE A 13 9.81 -8.09 3.12
CA ILE A 13 9.24 -6.77 3.39
C ILE A 13 8.01 -6.55 2.51
N LEU A 14 6.90 -6.16 3.14
CA LEU A 14 5.62 -5.93 2.48
C LEU A 14 5.73 -4.92 1.33
N ALA A 15 6.48 -3.84 1.53
CA ALA A 15 6.67 -2.82 0.50
C ALA A 15 7.33 -3.38 -0.77
N ASP A 16 8.30 -4.28 -0.63
CA ASP A 16 9.00 -4.89 -1.76
C ASP A 16 8.06 -5.82 -2.55
N HIS A 17 7.26 -6.61 -1.84
CA HIS A 17 6.25 -7.48 -2.46
C HIS A 17 5.19 -6.66 -3.19
N ILE A 18 4.68 -5.60 -2.58
CA ILE A 18 3.73 -4.69 -3.23
C ILE A 18 4.37 -4.08 -4.48
N ASN A 19 5.59 -3.55 -4.39
CA ASN A 19 6.28 -2.96 -5.54
C ASN A 19 6.51 -3.96 -6.68
N SER A 20 6.81 -5.22 -6.36
CA SER A 20 6.94 -6.30 -7.34
C SER A 20 5.62 -6.57 -8.06
N ILE A 21 4.52 -6.66 -7.32
CA ILE A 21 3.17 -6.88 -7.88
C ILE A 21 2.74 -5.67 -8.73
N LEU A 22 2.92 -4.46 -8.23
CA LEU A 22 2.52 -3.22 -8.90
C LEU A 22 3.28 -3.00 -10.22
N SER A 23 4.49 -3.54 -10.36
CA SER A 23 5.30 -3.38 -11.57
C SER A 23 4.66 -3.97 -12.84
N SER A 24 3.73 -4.91 -12.69
CA SER A 24 3.04 -5.59 -13.81
C SER A 24 1.51 -5.43 -13.76
N THR A 25 1.01 -4.46 -12.98
CA THR A 25 -0.42 -4.29 -12.71
C THR A 25 -0.98 -3.04 -13.37
N GLU A 26 -2.10 -3.16 -14.09
CA GLU A 26 -2.77 -2.00 -14.72
C GLU A 26 -3.73 -1.27 -13.77
N ALA A 27 -4.31 -1.97 -12.80
CA ALA A 27 -5.27 -1.44 -11.83
C ALA A 27 -5.05 -2.02 -10.44
N ALA A 28 -5.02 -1.18 -9.41
CA ALA A 28 -4.81 -1.57 -8.02
C ALA A 28 -5.98 -1.16 -7.13
N ARG A 29 -6.44 -2.08 -6.28
CA ARG A 29 -7.54 -1.86 -5.33
C ARG A 29 -7.06 -2.25 -3.94
N PHE A 30 -6.93 -1.26 -3.06
CA PHE A 30 -6.51 -1.44 -1.68
C PHE A 30 -7.69 -1.24 -0.74
N ALA A 31 -7.85 -2.13 0.24
CA ALA A 31 -8.76 -1.96 1.36
C ALA A 31 -7.93 -1.99 2.64
N VAL A 32 -7.89 -0.87 3.36
CA VAL A 32 -7.05 -0.70 4.55
C VAL A 32 -7.88 -0.19 5.72
N GLY A 33 -7.58 -0.69 6.92
CA GLY A 33 -8.18 -0.16 8.16
C GLY A 33 -7.67 1.24 8.48
N TYR A 34 -6.35 1.45 8.34
CA TYR A 34 -5.67 2.72 8.58
C TYR A 34 -4.73 3.02 7.42
N PHE A 35 -4.66 4.29 7.02
CA PHE A 35 -3.79 4.75 5.95
C PHE A 35 -2.76 5.74 6.47
N PHE A 36 -1.49 5.48 6.14
CA PHE A 36 -0.36 6.37 6.45
C PHE A 36 0.30 6.82 5.15
N LEU A 37 0.47 8.13 4.99
CA LEU A 37 1.12 8.71 3.81
C LEU A 37 2.57 8.23 3.69
N SER A 38 3.28 8.09 4.81
CA SER A 38 4.67 7.59 4.84
C SER A 38 4.81 6.19 4.23
N GLY A 39 3.88 5.28 4.53
CA GLY A 39 3.86 3.93 3.93
C GLY A 39 3.47 3.96 2.46
N PHE A 40 2.60 4.89 2.06
CA PHE A 40 2.20 5.08 0.67
C PHE A 40 3.35 5.63 -0.19
N CYS A 41 4.16 6.54 0.35
CA CYS A 41 5.35 7.07 -0.32
C CYS A 41 6.34 5.96 -0.73
N CYS A 42 6.45 4.88 0.03
CA CYS A 42 7.34 3.75 -0.26
C CYS A 42 6.96 2.99 -1.56
N ILE A 43 5.71 3.12 -2.02
CA ILE A 43 5.21 2.47 -3.24
C ILE A 43 4.80 3.47 -4.32
N ALA A 44 4.92 4.77 -4.05
CA ALA A 44 4.40 5.85 -4.89
C ALA A 44 4.98 5.83 -6.31
N ASP A 45 6.26 5.46 -6.47
CA ASP A 45 6.89 5.45 -7.80
C ASP A 45 6.27 4.41 -8.74
N LYS A 46 5.92 3.22 -8.21
CA LYS A 46 5.24 2.17 -8.99
C LYS A 46 3.79 2.51 -9.28
N LEU A 47 3.12 3.17 -8.33
CA LEU A 47 1.72 3.60 -8.49
C LEU A 47 1.52 4.60 -9.64
N LYS A 48 2.53 5.42 -9.98
CA LYS A 48 2.46 6.37 -11.12
C LYS A 48 2.16 5.68 -12.46
N ASN A 49 2.55 4.40 -12.60
CA ASN A 49 2.37 3.65 -13.84
C ASN A 49 1.02 2.93 -13.91
N ILE A 50 0.21 3.00 -12.85
CA ILE A 50 -1.08 2.32 -12.76
C ILE A 50 -2.17 3.25 -13.29
N LYS A 51 -3.05 2.70 -14.13
CA LYS A 51 -4.12 3.46 -14.78
C LYS A 51 -5.29 3.76 -13.84
N GLU A 52 -5.60 2.82 -12.95
CA GLU A 52 -6.68 2.96 -11.97
C GLU A 52 -6.20 2.57 -10.56
N LEU A 53 -6.31 3.49 -9.61
CA LEU A 53 -6.07 3.24 -8.19
C LEU A 53 -7.36 3.48 -7.40
N ARG A 54 -7.83 2.46 -6.67
CA ARG A 54 -8.93 2.60 -5.71
C ARG A 54 -8.45 2.27 -4.31
N LEU A 55 -8.72 3.18 -3.38
CA LEU A 55 -8.37 3.01 -1.97
C LEU A 55 -9.64 3.11 -1.13
N LEU A 56 -10.00 2.03 -0.45
CA LEU A 56 -11.04 1.99 0.57
C LEU A 56 -10.35 2.09 1.94
N ILE A 57 -10.58 3.19 2.64
CA ILE A 57 -10.01 3.45 3.98
C ILE A 57 -11.13 3.27 5.00
N GLY A 58 -10.84 2.55 6.08
CA GLY A 58 -11.75 2.41 7.22
C GLY A 58 -12.14 3.76 7.83
N ASN A 59 -13.36 3.82 8.39
CA ASN A 59 -13.94 5.02 9.00
C ASN A 59 -13.18 5.53 10.24
N THR A 60 -12.24 4.74 10.76
CA THR A 60 -11.39 5.04 11.92
C THR A 60 -10.06 5.70 11.51
N THR A 61 -10.06 6.53 10.48
CA THR A 61 -8.85 7.32 10.17
C THR A 61 -8.66 8.32 11.33
N ASN A 62 -7.69 8.08 12.20
CA ASN A 62 -7.35 9.00 13.28
C ASN A 62 -7.18 10.41 12.68
N HIS A 63 -7.90 11.40 13.22
CA HIS A 63 -7.84 12.79 12.77
C HIS A 63 -6.40 13.36 12.72
N GLU A 64 -5.43 12.75 13.41
CA GLU A 64 -4.01 13.14 13.33
C GLU A 64 -3.31 12.82 12.00
N THR A 65 -3.71 11.81 11.22
CA THR A 65 -3.08 11.51 9.91
C THR A 65 -3.71 12.25 8.73
N LEU A 66 -4.90 12.85 8.92
CA LEU A 66 -5.53 13.74 7.94
C LEU A 66 -4.78 15.08 7.80
N GLU A 67 -4.11 15.56 8.86
CA GLU A 67 -3.36 16.81 8.84
C GLU A 67 -2.09 16.77 7.97
N GLN A 68 -1.58 15.60 7.58
CA GLN A 68 -0.45 15.51 6.65
C GLN A 68 -0.85 15.59 5.16
N LEU A 69 -2.15 15.64 4.88
CA LEU A 69 -2.70 15.81 3.53
C LEU A 69 -3.18 17.25 3.25
N ALA A 70 -3.17 18.14 4.27
CA ALA A 70 -3.61 19.53 4.19
C ALA A 70 -2.45 20.50 3.89
#